data_AF-A0ABD3VMM0-F1
#
_entry.id   AF-A0ABD3VMM0-F1
#
_cell.length_a   1.000
_cell.length_b   1.000
_cell.length_c   1.000
_cell.angle_alpha   90.00
_cell.angle_beta   90.00
_cell.angle_gamma   90.00
#
_symmetry.space_group_name_H-M   'P 1'
#
loop_
_entity.id
_entity.type
_entity.pdbx_description
1 polymer ?
#
loop_
_entity_poly.entity_id
_entity_poly.type
_entity_poly.pdbx_seq_one_letter_code
_entity_poly.pdbx_strand_id
1 'polypeptide(L)'
;MLSTSEEVTYQVSPPKKIRRGYSKREAARSNEVKSSCRMEKKGLLRSVEFFKYRGIQIKSLITDRHVQIVKWLREHMTDTQHCFNTWHAAKGLKKKLHALSKEQDSSHITPWIKSLVNQLYGTAA
;
A
#
# COMPACT_ATOMS: atom_id res chain seq x y z
N MET A 1 31.97 -33.43 -4.50
CA MET A 1 30.78 -33.73 -5.34
C MET A 1 29.64 -32.84 -4.88
N LEU A 2 28.99 -32.18 -5.82
CA LEU A 2 28.03 -31.09 -5.63
C LEU A 2 26.78 -31.55 -4.87
N SER A 3 26.39 -30.80 -3.83
CA SER A 3 25.10 -30.93 -3.15
C SER A 3 24.02 -30.28 -4.03
N THR A 4 23.07 -31.08 -4.50
CA THR A 4 21.96 -30.66 -5.35
C THR A 4 21.05 -29.69 -4.60
N SER A 5 20.86 -28.50 -5.18
CA SER A 5 19.93 -27.49 -4.71
C SER A 5 18.50 -27.96 -4.95
N GLU A 6 17.69 -28.05 -3.90
CA GLU A 6 16.25 -28.28 -4.03
C GLU A 6 15.56 -27.01 -4.56
N GLU A 7 15.07 -27.07 -5.79
CA GLU A 7 14.19 -26.06 -6.38
C GLU A 7 12.82 -26.09 -5.68
N VAL A 8 12.58 -25.13 -4.78
CA VAL A 8 11.25 -24.90 -4.22
C VAL A 8 10.40 -24.14 -5.25
N THR A 9 9.63 -24.88 -6.04
CA THR A 9 8.70 -24.27 -7.00
C THR A 9 7.46 -23.72 -6.28
N TYR A 10 7.28 -22.39 -6.30
CA TYR A 10 6.04 -21.74 -5.85
C TYR A 10 4.98 -21.80 -6.95
N GLN A 11 3.95 -22.63 -6.76
CA GLN A 11 2.79 -22.67 -7.65
C GLN A 11 1.88 -21.46 -7.39
N VAL A 12 1.87 -20.48 -8.30
CA VAL A 12 0.97 -19.32 -8.24
C VAL A 12 -0.32 -19.65 -8.99
N SER A 13 -1.41 -19.87 -8.26
CA SER A 13 -2.74 -20.03 -8.86
C SER A 13 -3.28 -18.69 -9.39
N PRO A 14 -3.98 -18.67 -10.55
CA PRO A 14 -4.47 -17.45 -11.15
C PRO A 14 -5.53 -16.74 -10.26
N PRO A 15 -5.58 -15.40 -10.25
CA PRO A 15 -6.45 -14.65 -9.37
C PRO A 15 -7.92 -14.86 -9.74
N LYS A 16 -8.71 -15.45 -8.84
CA LYS A 16 -10.16 -15.59 -9.00
C LYS A 16 -10.83 -14.23 -8.81
N LYS A 17 -11.71 -13.85 -9.75
CA LYS A 17 -12.51 -12.61 -9.71
C LYS A 17 -13.24 -12.49 -8.36
N ILE A 18 -12.91 -11.46 -7.57
CA ILE A 18 -13.51 -11.22 -6.26
C ILE A 18 -14.90 -10.58 -6.45
N ARG A 19 -15.96 -11.36 -6.22
CA ARG A 19 -17.29 -10.82 -5.87
C ARG A 19 -17.24 -10.35 -4.41
N ARG A 20 -17.70 -9.12 -4.16
CA ARG A 20 -17.76 -8.50 -2.82
C ARG A 20 -18.59 -9.37 -1.85
N GLY A 21 -17.91 -10.11 -0.99
CA GLY A 21 -18.51 -10.80 0.16
C GLY A 21 -17.57 -11.88 0.69
N TYR A 22 -16.89 -11.63 1.81
CA TYR A 22 -16.12 -12.68 2.50
C TYR A 22 -17.10 -13.69 3.10
N SER A 23 -16.88 -14.98 2.85
CA SER A 23 -17.67 -16.04 3.50
C SER A 23 -17.25 -16.17 4.97
N LYS A 24 -18.18 -16.59 5.85
CA LYS A 24 -17.95 -16.78 7.30
C LYS A 24 -16.69 -17.59 7.65
N ARG A 25 -16.21 -18.46 6.76
CA ARG A 25 -14.99 -19.27 6.95
C ARG A 25 -13.70 -18.47 6.80
N GLU A 26 -13.70 -17.41 5.99
CA GLU A 26 -12.52 -16.56 5.77
C GLU A 26 -12.29 -15.61 6.95
N ALA A 27 -13.35 -15.15 7.61
CA ALA A 27 -13.28 -14.30 8.80
C ALA A 27 -12.61 -15.01 10.00
N ALA A 28 -12.77 -16.33 10.13
CA ALA A 28 -12.22 -17.11 11.24
C ALA A 28 -10.68 -17.22 11.24
N ARG A 29 -10.02 -16.92 10.11
CA ARG A 29 -8.55 -17.00 9.97
C ARG A 29 -7.84 -15.66 10.28
N SER A 30 -8.59 -14.60 10.56
CA SER A 30 -8.08 -13.23 10.79
C SER A 30 -8.14 -12.79 12.28
N ASN A 31 -8.01 -13.72 13.23
CA ASN A 31 -8.04 -13.39 14.67
C ASN A 31 -6.70 -12.89 15.24
N GLU A 32 -5.61 -12.92 14.47
CA GLU A 32 -4.30 -12.54 14.99
C GLU A 32 -4.18 -11.05 15.36
N VAL A 33 -5.01 -10.18 14.76
CA VAL A 33 -4.92 -8.73 14.98
C VAL A 33 -6.29 -8.08 14.93
N LYS A 34 -6.58 -7.25 15.94
CA LYS A 34 -7.93 -6.73 16.23
C LYS A 34 -8.39 -5.57 15.32
N SER A 35 -7.62 -5.16 14.31
CA SER A 35 -8.01 -4.08 13.37
C SER A 35 -7.21 -4.09 12.07
N SER A 36 -7.77 -3.51 11.01
CA SER A 36 -7.11 -3.36 9.70
C SER A 36 -5.77 -2.63 9.79
N CYS A 37 -5.72 -1.52 10.53
CA CYS A 37 -4.49 -0.76 10.77
C CYS A 37 -3.37 -1.63 11.37
N ARG A 38 -3.72 -2.53 12.30
CA ARG A 38 -2.75 -3.44 12.91
C ARG A 38 -2.38 -4.59 11.97
N MET A 39 -3.30 -5.05 11.13
CA MET A 39 -3.01 -6.03 10.08
C MET A 39 -2.01 -5.47 9.06
N GLU A 40 -2.19 -4.22 8.62
CA GLU A 40 -1.27 -3.55 7.70
C GLU A 40 0.14 -3.46 8.27
N LYS A 41 0.27 -2.99 9.53
CA LYS A 41 1.57 -2.96 10.21
C LYS A 41 2.17 -4.36 10.34
N LYS A 42 1.38 -5.35 10.77
CA LYS A 42 1.87 -6.73 10.94
C LYS A 42 2.32 -7.34 9.61
N GLY A 43 1.59 -7.09 8.54
CA GLY A 43 1.95 -7.51 7.18
C GLY A 43 3.29 -6.90 6.76
N LEU A 44 3.47 -5.59 6.95
CA LEU A 44 4.74 -4.92 6.65
C LEU A 44 5.91 -5.54 7.42
N LEU A 45 5.76 -5.73 8.73
CA LEU A 45 6.82 -6.30 9.58
C LEU A 45 7.25 -7.69 9.10
N ARG A 46 6.27 -8.57 8.81
CA ARG A 46 6.53 -9.91 8.29
C ARG A 46 7.26 -9.87 6.94
N SER A 47 6.86 -8.96 6.04
CA SER A 47 7.54 -8.80 4.75
C SER A 47 8.98 -8.32 4.92
N VAL A 48 9.23 -7.35 5.80
CA VAL A 48 10.59 -6.86 6.06
C VAL A 48 11.46 -7.96 6.66
N GLU A 49 10.94 -8.71 7.63
CA GLU A 49 11.64 -9.84 8.24
C GLU A 49 11.96 -10.92 7.21
N PHE A 50 11.04 -11.23 6.29
CA PHE A 50 11.27 -12.17 5.20
C PHE A 50 12.43 -11.73 4.29
N PHE A 51 12.48 -10.46 3.88
CA PHE A 51 13.58 -9.96 3.06
C PHE A 51 14.91 -9.98 3.81
N LYS A 52 14.92 -9.60 5.10
CA LYS A 52 16.11 -9.69 5.96
C LYS A 52 16.62 -11.13 6.09
N TYR A 53 15.73 -12.09 6.33
CA TYR A 53 16.08 -13.51 6.41
C TYR A 53 16.73 -14.04 5.11
N ARG A 54 16.31 -13.51 3.96
CA ARG A 54 16.90 -13.84 2.65
C ARG A 54 18.16 -13.04 2.32
N GLY A 55 18.64 -12.18 3.22
CA GLY A 55 19.79 -11.30 2.96
C GLY A 55 19.51 -10.20 1.93
N ILE A 56 18.23 -9.90 1.64
CA ILE A 56 17.82 -8.89 0.67
C ILE A 56 17.69 -7.54 1.37
N GLN A 57 18.49 -6.56 0.94
CA GLN A 57 18.42 -5.19 1.44
C GLN A 57 17.31 -4.41 0.72
N ILE A 58 16.38 -3.85 1.50
CA ILE A 58 15.34 -2.96 0.99
C ILE A 58 15.91 -1.54 0.87
N LYS A 59 16.25 -1.12 -0.36
CA LYS A 59 16.78 0.23 -0.62
C LYS A 59 15.70 1.31 -0.55
N SER A 60 14.51 1.03 -1.06
CA SER A 60 13.39 1.96 -1.04
C SER A 60 12.09 1.25 -0.69
N LEU A 61 11.18 1.98 -0.05
CA LEU A 61 9.86 1.49 0.32
C LEU A 61 8.83 2.60 0.13
N ILE A 62 7.72 2.25 -0.52
CA ILE A 62 6.58 3.14 -0.71
C ILE A 62 5.42 2.65 0.16
N THR A 63 4.90 3.48 1.06
CA THR A 63 3.73 3.13 1.89
C THR A 63 2.68 4.22 1.89
N ASP A 64 1.49 3.90 2.40
CA ASP A 64 0.49 4.90 2.77
C ASP A 64 0.95 5.74 3.98
N ARG A 65 0.26 6.85 4.23
CA ARG A 65 0.48 7.75 5.39
C ARG A 65 -0.07 7.16 6.70
N HIS A 66 0.24 5.90 6.96
CA HIS A 66 -0.18 5.21 8.17
C HIS A 66 0.80 5.50 9.33
N VAL A 67 0.36 6.31 10.31
CA VAL A 67 1.21 6.88 11.36
C VAL A 67 2.09 5.84 12.07
N GLN A 68 1.56 4.66 12.40
CA GLN A 68 2.33 3.63 13.10
C GLN A 68 3.40 2.97 12.23
N ILE A 69 3.20 2.91 10.90
CA ILE A 69 4.17 2.38 9.95
C ILE A 69 5.28 3.42 9.74
N VAL A 70 4.90 4.68 9.52
CA VAL A 70 5.85 5.79 9.37
C VAL A 70 6.76 5.91 10.59
N LYS A 71 6.20 5.82 11.80
CA LYS A 71 6.99 5.80 13.03
C LYS A 71 7.97 4.63 13.05
N TRP A 72 7.49 3.42 12.77
CA TRP A 72 8.33 2.23 12.83
C TRP A 72 9.48 2.25 11.80
N LEU A 73 9.21 2.69 10.57
CA LEU A 73 10.23 2.80 9.52
C LEU A 73 11.33 3.79 9.89
N ARG A 74 10.96 4.95 10.44
CA ARG A 74 11.94 5.95 10.92
C ARG A 74 12.86 5.40 12.02
N GLU A 75 12.33 4.54 12.88
CA GLU A 75 13.07 3.97 14.02
C GLU A 75 13.91 2.73 13.64
N HIS A 76 13.50 1.95 12.62
CA HIS A 76 14.07 0.61 12.36
C HIS A 76 14.63 0.41 10.95
N MET A 77 14.40 1.34 10.03
CA MET A 77 14.82 1.27 8.62
C MET A 77 15.42 2.61 8.17
N THR A 78 16.40 3.11 8.91
CA THR A 78 17.06 4.42 8.69
C THR A 78 17.78 4.50 7.35
N ASP A 79 18.31 3.37 6.86
CA ASP A 79 19.06 3.29 5.61
C ASP A 79 18.16 3.05 4.38
N THR A 80 16.83 2.93 4.60
CA THR A 80 15.85 2.75 3.53
C THR A 80 15.22 4.10 3.18
N GLN A 81 15.23 4.44 1.90
CA GLN A 81 14.50 5.59 1.39
C GLN A 81 12.98 5.32 1.48
N HIS A 82 12.31 6.01 2.41
CA HIS A 82 10.87 5.91 2.56
C HIS A 82 10.13 6.99 1.76
N CYS A 83 9.20 6.57 0.91
CA CYS A 83 8.36 7.44 0.11
C CYS A 83 6.87 7.17 0.38
N PHE A 84 6.02 8.16 0.10
CA PHE A 84 4.58 7.99 0.20
C PHE A 84 3.95 7.63 -1.12
N ASN A 85 2.92 6.78 -1.07
CA ASN A 85 2.12 6.45 -2.23
C ASN A 85 1.33 7.67 -2.71
N THR A 86 1.80 8.29 -3.79
CA THR A 86 1.22 9.51 -4.37
C THR A 86 -0.16 9.28 -4.98
N TRP A 87 -0.48 8.04 -5.38
CA TRP A 87 -1.84 7.70 -5.81
C TRP A 87 -2.86 7.96 -4.71
N HIS A 88 -2.56 7.60 -3.46
CA HIS A 88 -3.47 7.85 -2.34
C HIS A 88 -3.65 9.35 -2.07
N ALA A 89 -2.59 10.15 -2.25
CA ALA A 89 -2.66 11.61 -2.18
C ALA A 89 -3.55 12.19 -3.31
N ALA A 90 -3.30 11.79 -4.55
CA ALA A 90 -4.05 12.22 -5.73
C ALA A 90 -5.53 11.84 -5.65
N LYS A 91 -5.82 10.63 -5.18
CA LYS A 91 -7.19 10.15 -4.93
C LYS A 91 -7.90 10.98 -3.85
N GLY A 92 -7.20 11.33 -2.78
CA GLY A 92 -7.71 12.20 -1.72
C GLY A 92 -8.03 13.61 -2.23
N LEU A 93 -7.11 14.19 -3.01
CA LEU A 93 -7.30 15.49 -3.64
C LEU A 93 -8.51 15.47 -4.58
N LYS A 94 -8.60 14.47 -5.47
CA LYS A 94 -9.73 14.29 -6.40
C LYS A 94 -11.08 14.32 -5.67
N LYS A 95 -11.18 13.62 -4.54
CA LYS A 95 -12.42 13.58 -3.75
C LYS A 95 -12.80 14.95 -3.20
N LYS A 96 -11.82 15.69 -2.66
CA LYS A 96 -12.05 17.04 -2.12
C LYS A 96 -12.46 18.02 -3.23
N LEU A 97 -11.78 17.99 -4.37
CA LEU A 97 -12.12 18.85 -5.52
C LEU A 97 -13.51 18.53 -6.07
N HIS A 98 -13.91 17.25 -6.12
CA HIS A 98 -15.27 16.89 -6.52
C HIS A 98 -16.33 17.32 -5.51
N ALA A 99 -16.04 17.27 -4.21
CA ALA A 99 -16.94 17.81 -3.19
C ALA A 99 -17.10 19.31 -3.39
N LEU A 100 -15.98 20.03 -3.53
CA LEU A 100 -15.96 21.47 -3.77
C LEU A 100 -16.75 21.84 -5.02
N SER A 101 -16.57 21.14 -6.14
CA SER A 101 -17.27 21.44 -7.42
C SER A 101 -18.80 21.36 -7.38
N LYS A 102 -19.36 20.78 -6.31
CA LYS A 102 -20.81 20.66 -6.09
C LYS A 102 -21.37 21.78 -5.22
N GLU A 103 -20.51 22.60 -4.61
CA GLU A 103 -20.91 23.78 -3.86
C GLU A 103 -21.40 24.88 -4.82
N GLN A 104 -22.19 25.82 -4.30
CA GLN A 104 -22.66 26.96 -5.09
C GLN A 104 -21.44 27.80 -5.52
N ASP A 105 -21.44 28.25 -6.78
CA ASP A 105 -20.41 29.12 -7.39
C ASP A 105 -19.02 28.48 -7.70
N SER A 106 -18.81 27.19 -7.43
CA SER A 106 -17.52 26.49 -7.64
C SER A 106 -17.49 25.52 -8.85
N SER A 107 -18.55 25.53 -9.68
CA SER A 107 -18.71 24.61 -10.82
C SER A 107 -17.56 24.70 -11.84
N HIS A 108 -16.92 25.87 -11.94
CA HIS A 108 -15.79 26.18 -12.81
C HIS A 108 -14.53 25.35 -12.50
N ILE A 109 -14.44 24.68 -11.35
CA ILE A 109 -13.29 23.84 -10.95
C ILE A 109 -13.32 22.48 -11.68
N THR A 110 -14.50 21.98 -12.05
CA THR A 110 -14.70 20.64 -12.64
C THR A 110 -13.76 20.30 -13.80
N PRO A 111 -13.55 21.18 -14.80
CA PRO A 111 -12.65 20.90 -15.92
C PRO A 111 -11.19 20.71 -15.50
N TRP A 112 -10.77 21.38 -14.43
CA TRP A 112 -9.39 21.37 -13.94
C TRP A 112 -9.04 20.15 -13.10
N ILE A 113 -10.04 19.45 -12.53
CA ILE A 113 -9.83 18.33 -11.59
C ILE A 113 -8.90 17.26 -12.19
N LYS A 114 -9.13 16.88 -13.45
CA LYS A 114 -8.30 15.86 -14.11
C LYS A 114 -6.85 16.33 -14.25
N SER A 115 -6.63 17.58 -14.66
CA SER A 115 -5.28 18.14 -14.82
C SER A 115 -4.53 18.21 -13.49
N LEU A 116 -5.18 18.73 -12.44
CA LEU A 116 -4.61 18.83 -11.10
C LEU A 116 -4.23 17.47 -10.50
N VAL A 117 -5.10 16.47 -10.68
CA VAL A 117 -4.85 15.10 -10.20
C VAL A 117 -3.72 14.44 -10.97
N ASN A 118 -3.66 14.63 -12.29
CA ASN A 118 -2.60 14.10 -13.13
C ASN A 118 -1.25 14.76 -12.82
N GLN A 119 -1.23 16.08 -12.62
CA GLN A 119 -0.02 16.80 -12.22
C GLN A 119 0.51 16.26 -10.89
N LEU A 120 -0.33 16.13 -9.86
CA LEU A 120 0.09 15.60 -8.55
C LEU A 120 0.58 14.15 -8.62
N TYR A 121 -0.05 13.32 -9.47
CA TYR A 121 0.41 11.95 -9.70
C TYR A 121 1.75 11.91 -10.46
N GLY A 122 1.89 12.76 -11.49
CA GLY A 122 3.07 12.84 -12.35
C GLY A 122 4.30 13.49 -11.71
N THR A 123 4.12 14.35 -10.70
CA THR A 123 5.23 14.90 -9.90
C THR A 123 5.94 13.88 -9.01
N ALA A 124 5.50 12.62 -9.03
CA ALA A 124 6.12 11.50 -8.34
C ALA A 124 6.96 10.59 -9.25
N ALA A 125 6.99 10.88 -10.55
CA ALA A 125 7.74 10.16 -11.58
C ALA A 125 9.14 10.74 -11.78
#